data_AF-A0A3E0NVE2-F1
#
_entry.id   AF-A0A3E0NVE2-F1
#
_cell.length_a   1.000
_cell.length_b   1.000
_cell.length_c   1.000
_cell.angle_alpha   90.00
_cell.angle_beta   90.00
_cell.angle_gamma   90.00
#
_symmetry.space_group_name_H-M   'P 1'
#
loop_
_entity.id
_entity.type
_entity.pdbx_description
1 polymer ?
#
loop_
_entity_poly.entity_id
_entity_poly.type
_entity_poly.pdbx_seq_one_letter_code
_entity_poly.pdbx_strand_id
1 'polypeptide(L)'
;MASGEQLRVLLGHPGGPYHAQRDLGAWSVPKGLVEDGEDALQAARREFEEETELAPPVDPRCYLDLGSVRYRNGKTVRAWAFEGECDPAALRSNTIAIEWPPRSGRSLEIPEIDRFELFPLAEAERRILTAQRPLLERLVERLRAGD
;
A
#
# COMPACT_ATOMS: atom_id res chain seq x y z
N MET A 1 23.94 -8.61 -6.81
CA MET A 1 23.85 -7.25 -7.39
C MET A 1 22.51 -7.12 -8.11
N ALA A 2 21.40 -7.05 -7.39
CA ALA A 2 20.19 -6.50 -7.98
C ALA A 2 20.40 -4.99 -8.03
N SER A 3 20.90 -4.49 -9.16
CA SER A 3 20.95 -3.06 -9.44
C SER A 3 19.57 -2.46 -9.16
N GLY A 4 19.49 -1.35 -8.40
CA GLY A 4 18.24 -0.68 -8.05
C GLY A 4 17.34 -0.28 -9.24
N GLU A 5 17.80 -0.50 -10.48
CA GLU A 5 17.04 -0.40 -11.73
C GLU A 5 16.02 -1.52 -11.96
N GLN A 6 16.08 -2.65 -11.23
CA GLN A 6 15.06 -3.73 -11.32
C GLN A 6 14.03 -3.69 -10.19
N LEU A 7 14.30 -3.00 -9.08
CA LEU A 7 13.37 -2.94 -7.96
C LEU A 7 12.09 -2.21 -8.38
N ARG A 8 10.98 -2.91 -8.30
CA ARG A 8 9.64 -2.36 -8.49
C ARG A 8 8.82 -2.57 -7.23
N VAL A 9 8.03 -1.56 -6.88
CA VAL A 9 7.16 -1.60 -5.69
C VAL A 9 5.70 -1.51 -6.11
N LEU A 10 4.88 -2.32 -5.47
CA LEU A 10 3.44 -2.33 -5.69
C LEU A 10 2.82 -1.17 -4.90
N LEU A 11 2.08 -0.30 -5.58
CA LEU A 11 1.25 0.72 -4.95
C LEU A 11 -0.20 0.60 -5.44
N GLY A 12 -1.13 0.97 -4.56
CA GLY A 12 -2.55 1.09 -4.87
C GLY A 12 -2.98 2.55 -5.00
N HIS A 13 -3.75 2.85 -6.05
CA HIS A 13 -4.43 4.13 -6.24
C HIS A 13 -5.81 4.06 -5.55
N PRO A 14 -6.13 5.00 -4.64
CA PRO A 14 -7.40 4.96 -3.93
C PRO A 14 -8.57 5.15 -4.89
N GLY A 15 -9.58 4.32 -4.73
CA GLY A 15 -10.77 4.36 -5.55
C GLY A 15 -11.67 5.56 -5.28
N GLY A 16 -12.63 5.72 -6.17
CA GLY A 16 -13.73 6.65 -6.01
C GLY A 16 -13.49 8.06 -6.58
N PRO A 17 -14.58 8.84 -6.66
CA PRO A 17 -14.60 10.09 -7.40
C PRO A 17 -13.75 11.21 -6.79
N TYR A 18 -13.46 11.16 -5.48
CA TYR A 18 -12.57 12.14 -4.83
C TYR A 18 -11.12 12.05 -5.31
N HIS A 19 -10.70 10.88 -5.79
CA HIS A 19 -9.32 10.58 -6.17
C HIS A 19 -9.13 10.37 -7.67
N ALA A 20 -10.22 10.28 -8.45
CA ALA A 20 -10.19 9.93 -9.88
C ALA A 20 -9.22 10.76 -10.76
N GLN A 21 -8.91 12.00 -10.39
CA GLN A 21 -7.97 12.87 -11.14
C GLN A 21 -6.61 13.05 -10.45
N ARG A 22 -6.41 12.45 -9.28
CA ARG A 22 -5.21 12.65 -8.47
C ARG A 22 -4.24 11.52 -8.69
N ASP A 23 -3.15 11.81 -9.37
CA ASP A 23 -2.17 10.78 -9.67
C ASP A 23 -0.91 10.93 -8.79
N LEU A 24 -0.19 12.04 -8.92
CA LEU A 24 0.99 12.28 -8.08
C LEU A 24 0.61 12.55 -6.61
N GLY A 25 1.32 11.90 -5.69
CA GLY A 25 1.10 12.04 -4.25
C GLY A 25 -0.22 11.45 -3.75
N ALA A 26 -0.86 10.56 -4.51
CA ALA A 26 -2.17 9.97 -4.17
C ALA A 26 -2.09 8.47 -3.83
N TRP A 27 -1.05 7.77 -4.29
CA TRP A 27 -0.92 6.33 -4.15
C TRP A 27 -0.43 5.94 -2.75
N SER A 28 -0.71 4.71 -2.32
CA SER A 28 -0.22 4.19 -1.04
C SER A 28 0.12 2.70 -1.11
N VAL A 29 0.90 2.22 -0.14
CA VAL A 29 1.00 0.78 0.12
C VAL A 29 -0.36 0.22 0.53
N PRO A 30 -0.68 -1.05 0.20
CA PRO A 30 -1.82 -1.74 0.78
C PRO A 30 -1.73 -1.75 2.32
N LYS A 31 -2.84 -1.51 3.00
CA LYS A 31 -2.90 -1.23 4.44
C LYS A 31 -4.37 -1.26 4.90
N GLY A 32 -4.60 -1.70 6.13
CA GLY A 32 -5.87 -1.46 6.79
C GLY A 32 -5.73 -1.28 8.29
N LEU A 33 -6.79 -1.62 9.02
CA LEU A 33 -6.84 -1.39 10.46
C LEU A 33 -6.30 -2.62 11.18
N VAL A 34 -5.52 -2.37 12.23
CA VAL A 34 -5.14 -3.41 13.19
C VAL A 34 -6.32 -3.58 14.15
N GLU A 35 -6.83 -4.79 14.25
CA GLU A 35 -7.91 -5.11 15.18
C GLU A 35 -7.42 -5.17 16.63
N ASP A 36 -8.35 -5.10 17.59
CA ASP A 36 -7.98 -5.11 19.01
C ASP A 36 -7.29 -6.42 19.40
N GLY A 37 -6.07 -6.32 19.93
CA GLY A 37 -5.24 -7.47 20.27
C GLY A 37 -4.57 -8.19 19.09
N GLU A 38 -4.74 -7.72 17.86
CA GLU A 38 -4.11 -8.30 16.67
C GLU A 38 -2.62 -7.92 16.58
N ASP A 39 -1.76 -8.88 16.20
CA ASP A 39 -0.37 -8.57 15.87
C ASP A 39 -0.31 -7.72 14.59
N ALA A 40 0.54 -6.70 14.59
CA ALA A 40 0.56 -5.73 13.50
C ALA A 40 1.04 -6.31 12.16
N LEU A 41 1.90 -7.35 12.17
CA LEU A 41 2.29 -8.03 10.93
C LEU A 41 1.18 -8.98 10.46
N GLN A 42 0.47 -9.64 11.38
CA GLN A 42 -0.72 -10.43 11.04
C GLN A 42 -1.80 -9.56 10.38
N ALA A 43 -2.10 -8.40 10.96
CA ALA A 43 -3.01 -7.41 10.39
C ALA A 43 -2.55 -6.97 8.99
N ALA A 44 -1.27 -6.61 8.82
CA ALA A 44 -0.75 -6.19 7.52
C ALA A 44 -0.86 -7.27 6.45
N ARG A 45 -0.72 -8.55 6.81
CA ARG A 45 -0.89 -9.68 5.88
C ARG A 45 -2.34 -9.89 5.47
N ARG A 46 -3.25 -9.89 6.45
CA ARG A 46 -4.70 -10.00 6.22
C ARG A 46 -5.19 -8.87 5.32
N GLU A 47 -4.86 -7.62 5.67
CA GLU A 47 -5.26 -6.44 4.92
C GLU A 47 -4.65 -6.41 3.51
N PHE A 48 -3.40 -6.85 3.35
CA PHE A 48 -2.81 -7.00 2.03
C PHE A 48 -3.61 -7.99 1.16
N GLU A 49 -3.98 -9.14 1.72
CA GLU A 49 -4.78 -10.14 1.01
C GLU A 49 -6.19 -9.63 0.70
N GLU A 50 -6.85 -8.92 1.63
CA GLU A 50 -8.18 -8.32 1.42
C GLU A 50 -8.17 -7.20 0.36
N GLU A 51 -7.15 -6.36 0.35
CA GLU A 51 -7.04 -5.25 -0.61
C GLU A 51 -6.51 -5.70 -1.97
N THR A 52 -5.86 -6.87 -2.10
CA THR A 52 -5.21 -7.26 -3.37
C THR A 52 -5.69 -8.60 -3.96
N GLU A 53 -6.37 -9.44 -3.17
CA GLU A 53 -6.63 -10.86 -3.44
C GLU A 53 -5.36 -11.71 -3.67
N LEU A 54 -4.19 -11.19 -3.30
CA LEU A 54 -2.91 -11.89 -3.38
C LEU A 54 -2.48 -12.41 -2.01
N ALA A 55 -2.27 -13.72 -1.93
CA ALA A 55 -1.78 -14.37 -0.71
C ALA A 55 -0.31 -13.96 -0.44
N PRO A 56 0.00 -13.30 0.69
CA PRO A 56 1.36 -12.93 1.02
C PRO A 56 2.11 -14.10 1.70
N PRO A 57 3.45 -14.08 1.78
CA PRO A 57 4.24 -15.16 2.37
C PRO A 57 3.79 -15.53 3.80
N VAL A 58 3.77 -16.84 4.11
CA VAL A 58 3.33 -17.30 5.45
C VAL A 58 4.42 -17.10 6.51
N ASP A 59 5.68 -17.28 6.14
CA ASP A 59 6.83 -17.17 7.03
C ASP A 59 7.13 -15.70 7.36
N PRO A 60 7.06 -15.29 8.64
CA PRO A 60 7.38 -13.92 9.07
C PRO A 60 8.80 -13.46 8.70
N ARG A 61 9.74 -14.39 8.48
CA ARG A 61 11.12 -14.08 8.10
C ARG A 61 11.25 -13.56 6.66
N CYS A 62 10.23 -13.72 5.83
CA CYS A 62 10.20 -13.15 4.48
C CYS A 62 9.94 -11.63 4.47
N TYR A 63 9.64 -11.04 5.63
CA TYR A 63 9.24 -9.64 5.74
C TYR A 63 10.36 -8.76 6.28
N LEU A 64 10.64 -7.67 5.56
CA LEU A 64 11.50 -6.57 5.99
C LEU A 64 10.65 -5.52 6.71
N ASP A 65 10.92 -5.28 8.00
CA ASP A 65 10.27 -4.21 8.75
C ASP A 65 10.77 -2.83 8.29
N LEU A 66 9.87 -2.07 7.66
CA LEU A 66 10.11 -0.70 7.19
C LEU A 66 9.77 0.34 8.26
N GLY A 67 9.36 -0.07 9.46
CA GLY A 67 8.96 0.79 10.56
C GLY A 67 7.62 1.47 10.31
N SER A 68 7.41 2.60 10.98
CA SER A 68 6.18 3.37 10.89
C SER A 68 6.37 4.78 10.36
N VAL A 69 5.28 5.34 9.83
CA VAL A 69 5.14 6.75 9.41
C VAL A 69 3.86 7.32 9.99
N ARG A 70 3.86 8.61 10.31
CA ARG A 70 2.72 9.31 10.89
C ARG A 70 2.21 10.38 9.94
N TYR A 71 0.90 10.35 9.69
CA TYR A 71 0.20 11.31 8.86
C TYR A 71 -0.12 12.57 9.68
N ARG A 72 -0.36 13.69 8.99
CA ARG A 72 -0.71 14.98 9.63
C ARG A 72 -1.99 14.92 10.46
N ASN A 73 -2.94 14.06 10.08
CA ASN A 73 -4.19 13.84 10.82
C ASN A 73 -4.03 12.90 12.03
N GLY A 74 -2.80 12.49 12.35
CA GLY A 74 -2.51 11.62 13.49
C GLY A 74 -2.51 10.13 13.17
N LYS A 75 -3.00 9.69 12.00
CA LYS A 75 -2.94 8.26 11.58
C LYS A 75 -1.49 7.78 11.53
N THR A 76 -1.22 6.63 12.11
CA THR A 76 0.09 5.96 12.02
C THR A 76 -0.05 4.75 11.11
N VAL A 77 0.88 4.57 10.19
CA VAL A 77 0.97 3.39 9.31
C VAL A 77 2.28 2.69 9.62
N ARG A 78 2.23 1.40 9.94
CA ARG A 78 3.40 0.52 10.00
C ARG A 78 3.39 -0.38 8.78
N ALA A 79 4.55 -0.58 8.16
CA ALA A 79 4.65 -1.31 6.92
C ALA A 79 5.81 -2.28 6.92
N TRP A 80 5.63 -3.35 6.16
CA TRP A 80 6.64 -4.36 5.87
C TRP A 80 6.73 -4.53 4.36
N ALA A 81 7.88 -4.98 3.88
CA ALA A 81 8.06 -5.39 2.49
C ALA A 81 8.41 -6.87 2.43
N PHE A 82 7.98 -7.53 1.36
CA PHE A 82 8.42 -8.87 1.00
C PHE A 82 8.64 -8.91 -0.51
N GLU A 83 9.47 -9.85 -0.97
CA GLU A 83 9.68 -10.10 -2.39
C GLU A 83 8.61 -11.06 -2.92
N GLY A 84 8.09 -10.77 -4.11
CA GLY A 84 7.10 -11.61 -4.78
C GLY A 84 6.84 -11.17 -6.22
N GLU A 85 6.12 -12.01 -6.95
CA GLU A 85 5.64 -11.73 -8.30
C GLU A 85 4.14 -11.49 -8.28
N CYS A 86 3.67 -10.49 -9.02
CA CYS A 86 2.25 -10.28 -9.26
C CYS A 86 2.00 -9.63 -10.62
N ASP A 87 0.82 -9.87 -11.19
CA ASP A 87 0.26 -9.07 -12.27
C ASP A 87 -0.68 -8.01 -11.67
N PRO A 88 -0.29 -6.72 -11.64
CA PRO A 88 -1.13 -5.67 -11.07
C PRO A 88 -2.52 -5.56 -11.72
N ALA A 89 -2.66 -5.96 -12.99
CA ALA A 89 -3.94 -5.94 -13.68
C ALA A 89 -4.90 -7.05 -13.20
N ALA A 90 -4.38 -8.10 -12.57
CA ALA A 90 -5.16 -9.19 -12.00
C ALA A 90 -5.62 -8.92 -10.56
N LEU A 91 -4.99 -7.99 -9.84
CA LEU A 91 -5.34 -7.67 -8.45
C LEU A 91 -6.72 -7.02 -8.34
N ARG A 92 -7.44 -7.35 -7.27
CA ARG A 92 -8.78 -6.81 -6.98
C ARG A 92 -8.84 -6.40 -5.52
N SER A 93 -9.42 -5.23 -5.28
CA SER A 93 -9.67 -4.72 -3.95
C SER A 93 -11.06 -5.08 -3.49
N ASN A 94 -11.20 -5.31 -2.19
CA ASN A 94 -12.46 -5.15 -1.48
C ASN A 94 -13.17 -3.81 -1.81
N THR A 95 -14.46 -3.75 -1.54
CA THR A 95 -15.29 -2.56 -1.77
C THR A 95 -15.64 -1.85 -0.46
N ILE A 96 -15.69 -0.53 -0.52
CA ILE A 96 -16.13 0.34 0.57
C ILE A 96 -17.33 1.18 0.15
N ALA A 97 -18.19 1.49 1.10
CA ALA A 97 -19.29 2.43 0.93
C ALA A 97 -18.81 3.86 1.22
N ILE A 98 -19.02 4.77 0.27
CA ILE A 98 -18.75 6.21 0.44
C ILE A 98 -20.04 7.01 0.27
N GLU A 99 -20.11 8.18 0.90
CA GLU A 99 -21.18 9.12 0.63
C GLU A 99 -20.93 9.87 -0.69
N TRP A 100 -21.85 9.73 -1.65
CA TRP A 100 -21.76 10.40 -2.95
C TRP A 100 -23.14 10.69 -3.60
N PRO A 101 -23.39 11.91 -4.10
CA PRO A 101 -22.55 13.12 -4.00
C PRO A 101 -22.33 13.59 -2.56
N PRO A 102 -21.33 14.45 -2.28
CA PRO A 102 -21.04 14.90 -0.92
C PRO A 102 -22.25 15.56 -0.25
N ARG A 103 -22.53 15.23 1.02
CA ARG A 103 -23.64 15.76 1.84
C ARG A 103 -25.04 15.42 1.30
N SER A 104 -25.16 14.38 0.47
CA SER A 104 -26.45 13.92 -0.06
C SER A 104 -27.13 12.86 0.81
N GLY A 105 -26.40 12.26 1.76
CA GLY A 105 -26.86 11.09 2.51
C GLY A 105 -27.00 9.81 1.68
N ARG A 106 -26.60 9.83 0.40
CA ARG A 106 -26.62 8.66 -0.49
C ARG A 106 -25.29 7.92 -0.42
N SER A 107 -25.36 6.59 -0.39
CA SER A 107 -24.18 5.72 -0.41
C SER A 107 -23.89 5.23 -1.83
N LEU A 108 -22.61 5.14 -2.17
CA LEU A 108 -22.08 4.52 -3.37
C LEU A 108 -21.01 3.51 -2.96
N GLU A 109 -21.12 2.27 -3.45
CA GLU A 109 -20.07 1.26 -3.31
C GLU A 109 -19.03 1.44 -4.40
N ILE A 110 -17.76 1.45 -3.99
CA ILE A 110 -16.59 1.57 -4.86
C ILE A 110 -15.50 0.59 -4.39
N PRO A 111 -14.57 0.17 -5.25
CA PRO A 111 -13.35 -0.48 -4.77
C PRO A 111 -12.55 0.48 -3.88
N GLU A 112 -11.95 0.00 -2.79
CA GLU A 112 -11.05 0.81 -1.96
C GLU A 112 -9.81 1.23 -2.75
N ILE A 113 -9.26 0.31 -3.55
CA ILE A 113 -8.20 0.57 -4.51
C ILE A 113 -8.72 0.27 -5.92
N ASP A 114 -8.76 1.29 -6.77
CA ASP A 114 -9.27 1.15 -8.15
C ASP A 114 -8.20 0.70 -9.16
N ARG A 115 -6.92 0.78 -8.78
CA ARG A 115 -5.79 0.43 -9.64
C ARG A 115 -4.56 0.08 -8.83
N PHE A 116 -3.87 -0.95 -9.29
CA PHE A 116 -2.57 -1.36 -8.79
C PHE A 116 -1.52 -1.18 -9.87
N GLU A 117 -0.29 -0.82 -9.48
CA GLU A 117 0.82 -0.73 -10.41
C GLU A 117 2.17 -0.98 -9.74
N LEU A 118 3.08 -1.61 -10.49
CA LEU A 118 4.47 -1.88 -10.10
C LEU A 118 5.39 -0.79 -10.65
N PHE A 119 5.73 0.17 -9.79
CA PHE A 119 6.56 1.32 -10.18
C PHE A 119 8.04 1.09 -9.88
N PRO A 120 8.94 1.52 -10.78
CA PRO A 120 10.33 1.79 -10.40
C PRO A 120 10.37 2.80 -9.24
N LEU A 121 11.37 2.67 -8.36
CA LEU A 121 11.47 3.47 -7.14
C LEU A 121 11.32 4.99 -7.38
N ALA A 122 12.01 5.53 -8.38
CA ALA A 122 11.98 6.96 -8.71
C ALA A 122 10.57 7.47 -9.05
N GLU A 123 9.73 6.63 -9.67
CA GLU A 123 8.35 6.99 -9.98
C GLU A 123 7.42 6.75 -8.78
N ALA A 124 7.67 5.68 -8.01
CA ALA A 124 6.96 5.41 -6.76
C ALA A 124 7.07 6.59 -5.78
N GLU A 125 8.25 7.20 -5.63
CA GLU A 125 8.47 8.37 -4.77
C GLU A 125 7.61 9.58 -5.15
N ARG A 126 7.35 9.76 -6.45
CA ARG A 126 6.53 10.86 -6.99
C ARG A 126 5.04 10.60 -6.78
N ARG A 127 4.62 9.34 -6.90
CA ARG A 127 3.22 8.89 -6.86
C ARG A 127 2.70 8.64 -5.46
N ILE A 128 3.53 8.11 -4.58
CA ILE A 128 3.13 7.76 -3.22
C ILE A 128 2.82 9.01 -2.40
N LEU A 129 1.89 8.89 -1.45
CA LEU A 129 1.62 9.89 -0.42
C LEU A 129 2.95 10.36 0.19
N THR A 130 3.14 11.67 0.30
CA THR A 130 4.37 12.26 0.87
C THR A 130 4.73 11.69 2.23
N ALA A 131 3.72 11.37 3.06
CA ALA A 131 3.92 10.79 4.38
C ALA A 131 4.48 9.36 4.35
N GLN A 132 4.30 8.61 3.26
CA GLN A 132 4.79 7.24 3.09
C GLN A 132 6.14 7.15 2.36
N ARG A 133 6.66 8.23 1.78
CA ARG A 133 7.99 8.24 1.13
C ARG A 133 9.12 7.65 1.98
N PRO A 134 9.21 7.91 3.30
CA PRO A 134 10.25 7.31 4.14
C PRO A 134 10.23 5.78 4.17
N LEU A 135 9.10 5.13 3.82
CA LEU A 135 9.03 3.67 3.71
C LEU A 135 9.87 3.16 2.52
N LEU A 136 9.86 3.89 1.39
CA LEU A 136 10.63 3.54 0.20
C LEU A 136 12.14 3.74 0.44
N GLU A 137 12.51 4.82 1.12
CA GLU A 137 13.90 5.09 1.51
C GLU A 137 14.43 3.95 2.40
N ARG A 138 13.67 3.57 3.43
CA ARG A 138 14.02 2.45 4.33
C ARG A 138 14.07 1.12 3.60
N LEU A 139 13.20 0.87 2.62
CA LEU A 139 13.24 -0.34 1.80
C LEU A 139 14.61 -0.47 1.13
N VAL A 140 15.09 0.60 0.48
CA VAL A 140 16.42 0.61 -0.16
C VAL A 140 17.54 0.39 0.86
N GLU A 141 17.47 1.05 2.01
CA GLU A 141 18.47 0.87 3.07
C GLU A 141 18.52 -0.58 3.57
N ARG A 142 17.35 -1.20 3.79
CA ARG A 142 17.24 -2.60 4.24
C ARG A 142 17.78 -3.57 3.22
N LEU A 143 17.48 -3.38 1.94
CA LEU A 143 17.99 -4.23 0.86
C LEU A 143 19.51 -4.11 0.72
N ARG A 144 20.07 -2.90 0.88
CA ARG A 144 21.54 -2.69 0.87
C ARG A 144 22.25 -3.26 2.09
N ALA A 145 21.58 -3.33 3.24
CA ALA A 145 22.15 -3.86 4.48
C ALA A 145 22.04 -5.40 4.58
N GLY A 146 21.24 -6.02 3.71
CA GLY A 146 21.04 -7.47 3.63
C GLY A 146 21.84 -8.16 2.52
N ASP A 147 22.56 -7.40 1.67
CA ASP A 147 23.65 -7.87 0.81
C ASP A 147 24.97 -7.98 1.60
#